data_AF-A0A522F5Y4-F1
#
_entry.id   AF-A0A522F5Y4-F1
#
_cell.length_a   1.000
_cell.length_b   1.000
_cell.length_c   1.000
_cell.angle_alpha   90.00
_cell.angle_beta   90.00
_cell.angle_gamma   90.00
#
_symmetry.space_group_name_H-M   'P 1'
#
loop_
_entity.id
_entity.type
_entity.pdbx_description
1 polymer ?
#
loop_
_entity_poly.entity_id
_entity_poly.type
_entity_poly.pdbx_seq_one_letter_code
_entity_poly.pdbx_strand_id
1 'polypeptide(L)'
;MIRRGRVMVYKVIRISLFLELLSLKCYSNSSDHINISRLTFNFTHIPATPLFHFILTLMGLLIIICTIVIFFSIKLKRVNRELQEKNKEILKINLDLQRTNVEMEDQKEIFTKNHYESEKFYRILVQSANDGIAFYDRDWNLKYANPAFYSMIGLDYN
;
A
#
# COMPACT_ATOMS: atom_id res chain seq x y z
N MET A 1 13.34 11.69 -3.10
CA MET A 1 13.32 12.31 -1.74
C MET A 1 14.14 11.55 -0.66
N ILE A 2 15.02 10.60 -1.03
CA ILE A 2 15.73 9.69 -0.10
C ILE A 2 17.08 10.26 0.43
N ARG A 3 17.54 11.42 -0.07
CA ARG A 3 18.85 11.99 0.31
C ARG A 3 18.83 12.85 1.59
N ARG A 4 17.72 13.53 1.93
CA ARG A 4 17.71 14.48 3.07
C ARG A 4 17.79 13.81 4.45
N GLY A 5 17.18 12.64 4.63
CA GLY A 5 17.20 11.92 5.91
C GLY A 5 18.59 11.43 6.32
N ARG A 6 19.39 10.94 5.37
CA ARG A 6 20.76 10.48 5.63
C ARG A 6 21.67 11.61 6.12
N VAL A 7 21.50 12.83 5.58
CA VAL A 7 22.33 13.99 5.94
C VAL A 7 22.06 14.46 7.38
N MET A 8 20.83 14.35 7.89
CA MET A 8 20.53 14.66 9.29
C MET A 8 21.16 13.64 10.24
N VAL A 9 21.13 12.36 9.88
CA VAL A 9 21.69 11.26 10.69
C VAL A 9 23.21 11.41 10.85
N TYR A 10 23.93 11.69 9.76
CA TYR A 10 25.37 11.95 9.84
C TYR A 10 25.71 13.18 10.68
N LYS A 11 24.87 14.22 10.69
CA LYS A 11 25.09 15.40 11.54
C LYS A 11 24.92 15.09 13.02
N VAL A 12 23.90 14.35 13.41
CA VAL A 12 23.63 14.02 14.83
C VAL A 12 24.70 13.07 15.38
N ILE A 13 25.06 12.03 14.63
CA ILE A 13 26.13 11.10 15.04
C ILE A 13 27.46 11.83 15.18
N ARG A 14 27.80 12.73 14.24
CA ARG A 14 29.04 13.51 14.27
C ARG A 14 29.08 14.49 15.45
N ILE A 15 27.94 15.07 15.85
CA ILE A 15 27.87 15.96 17.03
C ILE A 15 28.05 15.15 18.32
N SER A 16 27.43 13.96 18.42
CA SER A 16 27.58 13.09 19.59
C SER A 16 29.04 12.61 19.77
N LEU A 17 29.67 12.14 18.70
CA LEU A 17 31.08 11.73 18.69
C LEU A 17 32.03 12.90 18.99
N PHE A 18 31.69 14.10 18.53
CA PHE A 18 32.47 15.32 18.83
C PHE A 18 32.38 15.72 20.30
N LEU A 19 31.21 15.57 20.94
CA LEU A 19 31.05 15.81 22.38
C LEU A 19 31.85 14.82 23.22
N GLU A 20 31.88 13.54 22.83
CA GLU A 20 32.70 12.50 23.48
C GLU A 20 34.21 12.73 23.30
N LEU A 21 34.63 13.22 22.13
CA LEU A 21 36.03 13.61 21.90
C LEU A 21 36.43 14.87 22.68
N LEU A 22 35.52 15.83 22.83
CA LEU A 22 35.77 17.05 23.61
C LEU A 22 35.93 16.74 25.10
N SER A 23 35.13 15.82 25.64
CA SER A 23 35.24 15.39 27.03
C SER A 23 36.55 14.62 27.31
N LEU A 24 37.02 13.78 26.38
CA LEU A 24 38.34 13.14 26.48
C LEU A 24 39.50 14.15 26.42
N LYS A 25 39.38 15.19 25.59
CA LYS A 25 40.46 16.19 25.44
C LYS A 25 40.54 17.15 26.63
N CYS A 26 39.41 17.46 27.27
CA CYS A 26 39.37 18.18 28.55
C CYS A 26 40.00 17.35 29.69
N TYR A 27 39.83 16.02 29.68
CA TYR A 27 40.44 15.12 30.66
C TYR A 27 41.97 15.06 30.52
N SER A 28 42.48 15.03 29.27
CA SER A 28 43.93 14.99 29.01
C SER A 28 44.65 16.31 29.32
N ASN A 29 43.99 17.47 29.14
CA ASN A 29 44.61 18.78 29.34
C ASN A 29 44.62 19.26 30.80
N SER A 30 44.05 18.52 31.75
CA SER A 30 44.06 18.88 33.17
C SER A 30 45.33 18.42 33.93
N SER A 31 46.30 17.77 33.27
CA SER A 31 47.58 17.39 33.89
C SER A 31 48.74 18.36 33.66
N ASP A 32 48.62 19.36 32.76
CA ASP A 32 49.72 20.29 32.50
C ASP A 32 49.26 21.75 32.57
N HIS A 33 49.92 22.51 33.46
CA HIS A 33 49.86 23.96 33.72
C HIS A 33 48.91 24.48 34.82
N ILE A 34 49.44 24.42 36.05
CA ILE A 34 49.18 25.40 37.10
C ILE A 34 49.73 26.76 36.65
N ASN A 35 48.85 27.75 36.43
CA ASN A 35 49.05 29.19 36.79
C ASN A 35 47.94 30.05 36.16
N ILE A 36 46.83 30.24 36.88
CA ILE A 36 45.96 31.41 36.67
C ILE A 36 45.56 31.96 38.03
N SER A 37 46.13 33.12 38.33
CA SER A 37 45.76 34.02 39.41
C SER A 37 44.31 34.48 39.31
N ARG A 38 43.61 34.35 40.45
CA ARG A 38 42.43 35.13 40.90
C ARG A 38 41.16 35.04 40.04
N LEU A 39 40.33 34.03 40.33
CA LEU A 39 38.90 34.26 40.52
C LEU A 39 38.38 33.28 41.59
N THR A 40 38.14 33.82 42.78
CA THR A 40 37.61 33.12 43.94
C THR A 40 36.19 32.65 43.67
N PHE A 41 36.02 31.38 43.30
CA PHE A 41 34.80 30.65 43.62
C PHE A 41 35.19 29.54 44.60
N ASN A 42 35.06 29.84 45.89
CA ASN A 42 35.27 28.90 46.97
C ASN A 42 34.24 27.77 46.85
N PHE A 43 34.58 26.70 46.15
CA PHE A 43 33.96 25.40 46.36
C PHE A 43 34.95 24.53 47.12
N THR A 44 34.81 24.58 48.44
CA THR A 44 35.55 23.77 49.40
C THR A 44 35.43 22.29 49.06
N HIS A 45 36.57 21.60 49.16
CA HIS A 45 36.77 20.16 49.05
C HIS A 45 35.58 19.26 49.44
N ILE A 46 35.16 18.40 48.50
CA ILE A 46 34.54 17.09 48.79
C ILE A 46 35.13 16.07 47.80
N PRO A 47 35.81 15.00 48.24
CA PRO A 47 36.34 13.98 47.35
C PRO A 47 35.21 13.04 46.91
N ALA A 48 34.39 13.48 45.97
CA ALA A 48 33.31 12.68 45.36
C ALA A 48 33.66 12.24 43.93
N THR A 49 34.95 12.06 43.63
CA THR A 49 35.44 11.77 42.28
C THR A 49 34.84 10.50 41.66
N PRO A 50 34.71 9.33 42.33
CA PRO A 50 34.14 8.15 41.68
C PRO A 50 32.61 8.27 41.46
N LEU A 51 31.91 8.94 42.36
CA LEU A 51 30.45 9.10 42.30
C LEU A 51 30.05 10.04 41.15
N PHE A 52 30.79 11.13 40.98
CA PHE A 52 30.58 12.07 39.88
C PHE A 52 30.82 11.41 38.51
N HIS A 53 31.88 10.61 38.37
CA HIS A 53 32.13 9.85 37.13
C HIS A 53 31.02 8.84 36.84
N PHE A 54 30.52 8.14 37.86
CA PHE A 54 29.39 7.21 37.70
C PHE A 54 28.12 7.94 37.19
N ILE A 55 27.77 9.08 37.79
CA ILE A 55 26.63 9.90 37.34
C ILE A 55 26.81 10.36 35.88
N LEU A 56 28.01 10.80 35.49
CA LEU A 56 28.29 11.25 34.13
C LEU A 56 28.13 10.11 33.10
N THR A 57 28.65 8.92 33.40
CA THR A 57 28.49 7.75 32.53
C THR A 57 27.04 7.29 32.41
N LEU A 58 26.28 7.36 33.50
CA LEU A 58 24.86 7.04 33.51
C LEU A 58 24.05 8.02 32.64
N MET A 59 24.34 9.31 32.73
CA MET A 59 23.69 10.34 31.91
C MET A 59 24.02 10.17 30.42
N GLY A 60 25.27 9.86 30.08
CA GLY A 60 25.67 9.56 28.70
C GLY A 60 24.91 8.37 28.11
N LEU A 61 24.81 7.27 28.87
CA LEU A 61 24.09 6.07 28.45
C LEU A 61 22.59 6.34 28.29
N LEU A 62 21.99 7.12 29.20
CA LEU A 62 20.59 7.54 29.12
C LEU A 62 20.31 8.33 27.83
N ILE A 63 21.19 9.29 27.50
CA ILE A 63 21.07 10.10 26.28
C ILE A 63 21.13 9.20 25.03
N ILE A 64 22.07 8.25 24.99
CA ILE A 64 22.20 7.30 23.87
C ILE A 64 20.91 6.49 23.71
N ILE A 65 20.38 5.91 24.80
CA ILE A 65 19.11 5.16 24.75
C ILE A 65 17.96 6.06 24.27
N CYS A 66 17.84 7.28 24.80
CA CYS A 66 16.82 8.23 24.37
C CYS A 66 16.90 8.53 22.87
N THR A 67 18.10 8.73 22.32
CA THR A 67 18.25 8.97 20.86
C THR A 67 17.82 7.77 20.02
N ILE A 68 18.15 6.55 20.45
CA ILE A 68 17.74 5.31 19.78
C ILE A 68 16.22 5.16 19.79
N VAL A 69 15.59 5.37 20.95
CA VAL A 69 14.13 5.29 21.11
C VAL A 69 13.42 6.32 20.22
N ILE A 70 13.92 7.56 20.19
CA ILE A 70 13.37 8.61 19.33
C ILE A 70 13.53 8.23 17.86
N PHE A 71 14.68 7.72 17.45
CA PHE A 71 14.93 7.26 16.08
C PHE A 71 13.95 6.17 15.66
N PHE A 72 13.80 5.11 16.47
CA PHE A 72 12.86 4.03 16.19
C PHE A 72 11.42 4.53 16.16
N SER A 73 11.03 5.40 17.11
CA SER A 73 9.68 5.98 17.17
C SER A 73 9.33 6.74 15.88
N ILE A 74 10.28 7.49 15.31
CA ILE A 74 10.08 8.19 14.03
C ILE A 74 9.94 7.18 12.88
N LYS A 75 10.77 6.14 12.84
CA LYS A 75 10.72 5.11 11.80
C LYS A 75 9.40 4.33 11.82
N LEU A 76 8.95 3.91 13.00
CA LEU A 76 7.66 3.24 13.22
C LEU A 76 6.49 4.10 12.75
N LYS A 77 6.50 5.40 13.08
CA LYS A 77 5.46 6.33 12.61
C LYS A 77 5.42 6.47 11.10
N ARG A 78 6.58 6.44 10.41
CA ARG A 78 6.61 6.51 8.94
C ARG A 78 6.01 5.27 8.31
N VAL A 79 6.45 4.08 8.72
CA VAL A 79 5.94 2.81 8.17
C VAL A 79 4.45 2.67 8.43
N ASN A 80 3.98 3.08 9.61
CA ASN A 80 2.55 3.03 9.93
C ASN A 80 1.72 3.96 9.04
N ARG A 81 2.23 5.15 8.68
CA ARG A 81 1.55 6.05 7.73
C ARG A 81 1.47 5.44 6.34
N GLU A 82 2.58 4.89 5.84
CA GLU A 82 2.61 4.20 4.54
C GLU A 82 1.62 3.01 4.52
N LEU A 83 1.56 2.24 5.60
CA LEU A 83 0.63 1.13 5.75
C LEU A 83 -0.83 1.61 5.78
N GLN A 84 -1.13 2.72 6.45
CA GLN A 84 -2.46 3.32 6.46
C GLN A 84 -2.88 3.84 5.09
N GLU A 85 -1.96 4.46 4.34
CA GLU A 85 -2.21 4.92 2.97
C GLU A 85 -2.52 3.74 2.04
N LYS A 86 -1.72 2.67 2.10
CA LYS A 86 -1.96 1.46 1.30
C LYS A 86 -3.25 0.73 1.67
N ASN A 87 -3.59 0.68 2.96
CA ASN A 87 -4.88 0.12 3.39
C ASN A 87 -6.07 0.92 2.83
N LYS A 88 -5.98 2.25 2.78
CA LYS A 88 -7.01 3.09 2.13
C LYS A 88 -7.09 2.85 0.62
N GLU A 89 -5.94 2.71 -0.04
CA GLU A 89 -5.88 2.42 -1.47
C GLU A 89 -6.54 1.08 -1.82
N ILE A 90 -6.22 0.01 -1.06
CA ILE A 90 -6.84 -1.31 -1.22
C ILE A 90 -8.35 -1.24 -1.00
N LEU A 91 -8.79 -0.50 0.03
CA LEU A 91 -10.22 -0.33 0.28
C LEU A 91 -10.93 0.36 -0.89
N LYS A 92 -10.32 1.41 -1.47
CA LYS A 92 -10.86 2.08 -2.65
C LYS A 92 -10.95 1.13 -3.86
N ILE A 93 -9.87 0.39 -4.14
CA ILE A 93 -9.83 -0.57 -5.25
C ILE A 93 -10.92 -1.64 -5.08
N ASN A 94 -11.13 -2.15 -3.87
CA ASN A 94 -12.17 -3.14 -3.62
C ASN A 94 -13.58 -2.58 -3.82
N LEU A 95 -13.83 -1.33 -3.40
CA LEU A 95 -15.12 -0.67 -3.64
C LEU A 95 -15.38 -0.44 -5.14
N ASP A 96 -14.36 0.03 -5.86
CA ASP A 96 -14.46 0.27 -7.30
C ASP A 96 -14.69 -1.06 -8.05
N LEU A 97 -13.98 -2.14 -7.67
CA LEU A 97 -14.16 -3.48 -8.24
C LEU A 97 -15.57 -4.03 -7.98
N GLN A 98 -16.09 -3.86 -6.75
CA GLN A 98 -17.46 -4.25 -6.44
C GLN A 98 -18.48 -3.49 -7.29
N ARG A 99 -18.30 -2.18 -7.46
CA ARG A 99 -19.17 -1.37 -8.32
C ARG A 99 -19.15 -1.87 -9.75
N THR A 100 -17.97 -2.08 -10.34
CA THR A 100 -17.85 -2.56 -11.71
C THR A 100 -18.43 -3.96 -11.88
N ASN A 101 -18.30 -4.85 -10.89
CA ASN A 101 -18.93 -6.17 -10.94
C ASN A 101 -20.46 -6.08 -11.02
N VAL A 102 -21.07 -5.25 -10.17
CA VAL A 102 -22.53 -5.03 -10.19
C VAL A 102 -22.98 -4.44 -11.54
N GLU A 103 -22.27 -3.42 -12.04
CA GLU A 103 -22.57 -2.82 -13.35
C GLU A 103 -22.46 -3.83 -14.50
N MET A 104 -21.45 -4.71 -14.47
CA MET A 104 -21.29 -5.76 -15.49
C MET A 104 -22.38 -6.84 -15.39
N GLU A 105 -22.82 -7.20 -14.18
CA GLU A 105 -23.93 -8.13 -13.98
C GLU A 105 -25.23 -7.57 -14.55
N ASP A 106 -25.53 -6.29 -14.28
CA ASP A 106 -26.69 -5.60 -14.85
C ASP A 106 -26.62 -5.57 -16.39
N GLN A 107 -25.45 -5.26 -16.96
CA GLN A 107 -25.25 -5.29 -18.41
C GLN A 107 -25.45 -6.69 -19.00
N LYS A 108 -24.96 -7.73 -18.32
CA LYS A 108 -25.12 -9.11 -18.76
C LYS A 108 -26.59 -9.51 -18.75
N GLU A 109 -27.36 -9.12 -17.74
CA GLU A 109 -28.79 -9.39 -17.68
C GLU A 109 -29.53 -8.72 -18.84
N ILE A 110 -29.25 -7.44 -19.10
CA ILE A 110 -29.86 -6.69 -20.21
C ILE A 110 -29.52 -7.33 -21.56
N PHE A 111 -28.25 -7.66 -21.79
CA PHE A 111 -27.83 -8.29 -23.05
C PHE A 111 -28.47 -9.65 -23.25
N THR A 112 -28.49 -10.48 -22.20
CA THR A 112 -29.09 -11.82 -22.23
C THR A 112 -30.59 -11.74 -22.51
N LYS A 113 -31.29 -10.82 -21.84
CA LYS A 113 -32.72 -10.58 -22.05
C LYS A 113 -33.00 -10.10 -23.47
N ASN A 114 -32.24 -9.11 -23.96
CA ASN A 114 -32.42 -8.58 -25.33
C ASN A 114 -32.16 -9.66 -26.39
N HIS A 115 -31.15 -10.50 -26.19
CA HIS A 115 -30.85 -11.62 -27.09
C HIS A 115 -31.98 -12.64 -27.10
N TYR A 116 -32.48 -13.02 -25.92
CA TYR A 116 -33.58 -13.97 -25.78
C TYR A 116 -34.89 -13.46 -26.41
N GLU A 117 -35.24 -12.19 -26.16
CA GLU A 117 -36.44 -11.56 -26.74
C GLU A 117 -36.34 -11.49 -28.27
N SER A 118 -35.17 -11.13 -28.79
CA SER A 118 -34.93 -11.04 -30.23
C SER A 118 -35.01 -12.43 -30.89
N GLU A 119 -34.34 -13.44 -30.33
CA GLU A 119 -34.44 -14.83 -30.83
C GLU A 119 -35.88 -15.35 -30.81
N LYS A 120 -36.61 -15.11 -29.73
CA LYS A 120 -38.01 -15.52 -29.61
C LYS A 120 -38.87 -14.83 -30.66
N PHE A 121 -38.68 -13.53 -30.86
CA PHE A 121 -39.39 -12.77 -31.88
C PHE A 121 -39.11 -13.30 -33.30
N TYR A 122 -37.84 -13.51 -33.65
CA TYR A 122 -37.46 -14.09 -34.95
C TYR A 122 -38.03 -15.50 -35.14
N ARG A 123 -37.96 -16.34 -34.11
CA ARG A 123 -38.54 -17.69 -34.15
C ARG A 123 -40.05 -17.65 -34.39
N ILE A 124 -40.79 -16.76 -33.71
CA ILE A 124 -42.23 -16.59 -33.92
C ILE A 124 -42.51 -16.20 -35.36
N LEU A 125 -41.81 -15.18 -35.89
CA LEU A 125 -42.02 -14.70 -37.26
C LEU A 125 -41.80 -15.82 -38.30
N VAL A 126 -40.72 -16.59 -38.16
CA VAL A 126 -40.40 -17.67 -39.10
C VAL A 126 -41.38 -18.83 -38.96
N GLN A 127 -41.80 -19.18 -37.73
CA GLN A 127 -42.78 -20.24 -37.49
C GLN A 127 -44.19 -19.88 -37.94
N SER A 128 -44.59 -18.60 -37.84
CA SER A 128 -45.92 -18.13 -38.24
C SER A 128 -46.03 -17.79 -39.72
N ALA A 129 -44.92 -17.81 -40.47
CA ALA A 129 -44.94 -17.52 -41.89
C ALA A 129 -45.72 -18.60 -42.66
N ASN A 130 -46.64 -18.18 -43.52
CA ASN A 130 -47.37 -19.09 -44.40
C ASN A 130 -46.48 -19.68 -45.50
N ASP A 131 -45.39 -19.00 -45.85
CA ASP A 131 -44.42 -19.49 -46.82
C ASP A 131 -43.49 -20.53 -46.20
N GLY A 132 -43.17 -21.57 -46.97
CA GLY A 132 -42.19 -22.57 -46.57
C GLY A 132 -40.79 -21.99 -46.53
N ILE A 133 -40.20 -21.90 -45.33
CA ILE A 133 -38.83 -21.42 -45.12
C ILE A 133 -37.98 -22.62 -44.71
N ALA A 134 -36.93 -22.91 -45.49
CA ALA A 134 -35.96 -23.96 -45.21
C ALA A 134 -34.52 -23.44 -45.37
N PHE A 135 -33.64 -23.81 -44.45
CA PHE A 135 -32.20 -23.55 -44.50
C PHE A 135 -31.44 -24.85 -44.65
N TYR A 136 -30.55 -24.89 -45.64
CA TYR A 136 -29.65 -26.00 -45.89
C TYR A 136 -28.22 -25.63 -45.50
N ASP A 137 -27.43 -26.61 -45.10
CA ASP A 137 -25.99 -26.44 -44.95
C ASP A 137 -25.27 -26.48 -46.32
N ARG A 138 -23.93 -26.42 -46.31
CA ARG A 138 -23.13 -26.45 -47.56
C ARG A 138 -23.17 -27.81 -48.26
N ASP A 139 -23.54 -28.86 -47.55
CA ASP A 139 -23.63 -30.24 -48.02
C ASP A 139 -25.08 -30.62 -48.38
N TRP A 140 -25.97 -29.62 -48.51
CA TRP A 140 -27.39 -29.76 -48.82
C TRP A 140 -28.23 -30.52 -47.78
N ASN A 141 -27.75 -30.66 -46.55
CA ASN A 141 -28.57 -31.22 -45.47
C ASN A 141 -29.53 -30.16 -44.92
N LEU A 142 -30.78 -30.55 -44.68
CA LEU A 142 -31.78 -29.66 -44.09
C LEU A 142 -31.40 -29.35 -42.63
N LYS A 143 -31.03 -28.09 -42.37
CA LYS A 143 -30.63 -27.62 -41.03
C LYS A 143 -31.82 -27.08 -40.24
N TYR A 144 -32.78 -26.48 -40.92
CA TYR A 144 -33.99 -25.94 -40.32
C TYR A 144 -35.09 -25.84 -41.37
N ALA A 145 -36.33 -26.10 -40.99
CA ALA A 145 -37.51 -25.72 -41.76
C ALA A 145 -38.65 -25.31 -40.83
N ASN A 146 -39.46 -24.34 -41.27
CA ASN A 146 -40.67 -23.95 -40.56
C ASN A 146 -41.83 -24.94 -40.85
N PRO A 147 -42.93 -24.89 -40.07
CA PRO A 147 -44.06 -25.81 -40.26
C PRO A 147 -44.69 -25.75 -41.66
N ALA A 148 -44.81 -24.55 -42.23
CA ALA A 148 -45.37 -24.35 -43.56
C ALA A 148 -44.60 -25.12 -44.65
N PHE A 149 -43.27 -25.21 -44.54
CA PHE A 149 -42.45 -26.00 -45.46
C PHE A 149 -42.85 -27.47 -45.43
N TYR A 150 -43.01 -28.06 -44.24
CA TYR A 150 -43.40 -29.46 -44.10
C TYR A 150 -44.81 -29.73 -44.66
N SER A 151 -45.77 -28.83 -44.39
CA SER A 151 -47.12 -28.93 -44.95
C SER A 151 -47.13 -28.81 -46.48
N MET A 152 -46.26 -27.98 -47.07
CA MET A 152 -46.15 -27.84 -48.53
C MET A 152 -45.64 -29.11 -49.21
N ILE A 153 -44.75 -29.86 -48.57
CA ILE A 153 -44.18 -31.11 -49.10
C ILE A 153 -44.94 -32.35 -48.64
N GLY A 154 -46.01 -32.19 -47.85
CA GLY A 154 -46.86 -33.27 -47.36
C GLY A 154 -46.22 -34.14 -46.27
N LEU A 155 -45.31 -33.57 -45.47
CA LEU A 155 -44.61 -34.23 -44.35
C LEU A 155 -45.19 -33.82 -42.98
N ASP A 156 -46.46 -33.46 -42.94
CA ASP A 156 -47.24 -33.12 -41.76
C ASP A 156 -47.12 -34.24 -40.70
N TYR A 157 -46.61 -33.93 -39.51
CA TYR A 157 -46.62 -34.86 -38.38
C TYR A 157 -48.05 -34.95 -37.83
N ASN A 158 -48.69 -36.11 -37.99
CA ASN A 158 -49.94 -36.47 -37.32
C ASN A 158 -49.66 -36.95 -35.89
#